data_AF-A0A497MSA5-F1
#
_entry.id   AF-A0A497MSA5-F1
#
_cell.length_a   1.000
_cell.length_b   1.000
_cell.length_c   1.000
_cell.angle_alpha   90.00
_cell.angle_beta   90.00
_cell.angle_gamma   90.00
#
_symmetry.space_group_name_H-M   'P 1'
#
loop_
_entity.id
_entity.type
_entity.pdbx_description
1 polymer ?
#
loop_
_entity_poly.entity_id
_entity_poly.type
_entity_poly.pdbx_seq_one_letter_code
_entity_poly.pdbx_strand_id
1 'polypeptide(L)'
;MWGDLNAFHKPYRSMLGEHFARLCYELELDRVRPRTVEEWLRRKAEIIRGLRDAMGRLADERSVKARVVSVKERGEITVENVVLETLPGFYVSGNLYRPNRVDEPLPAVLRVHGHWPYGRFQDAIQASCIGLAKRGYMVLSIDKVGYGERRFQGHWDAWWLYSVGLCLQTVELWDNMSALDYLQERREVDPERIGVT
;
A
#
# COMPACT_ATOMS: atom_id res chain seq x y z
N MET A 1 8.33 -26.34 -14.32
CA MET A 1 9.71 -26.79 -14.01
C MET A 1 10.63 -26.09 -15.00
N TRP A 2 11.05 -24.87 -14.69
CA TRP A 2 11.95 -24.10 -15.55
C TRP A 2 13.36 -24.68 -15.39
N GLY A 3 14.07 -24.98 -16.47
CA GLY A 3 15.46 -25.47 -16.40
C GLY A 3 16.39 -24.39 -15.86
N ASP A 4 17.36 -24.77 -15.04
CA ASP A 4 18.47 -23.88 -14.70
C ASP A 4 19.30 -23.66 -15.98
N LEU A 5 19.72 -22.42 -16.25
CA LEU A 5 20.60 -22.14 -17.38
C LEU A 5 21.98 -22.70 -17.02
N ASN A 6 22.26 -23.94 -17.45
CA ASN A 6 23.49 -24.70 -17.19
C ASN A 6 24.75 -24.12 -17.88
N ALA A 7 24.79 -22.81 -18.17
CA ALA A 7 25.92 -22.15 -18.83
C ALA A 7 27.09 -21.87 -17.87
N PHE A 8 26.91 -22.07 -16.56
CA PHE A 8 27.92 -21.76 -15.54
C PHE A 8 28.09 -22.89 -14.51
N HIS A 9 29.26 -22.94 -13.87
CA HIS A 9 29.69 -23.97 -12.92
C HIS A 9 28.94 -23.95 -11.57
N LYS A 10 28.02 -23.00 -11.34
CA LYS A 10 27.15 -22.90 -10.16
C LYS A 10 25.72 -22.53 -10.56
N PRO A 11 24.69 -22.98 -9.83
CA PRO A 11 23.29 -22.61 -10.09
C PRO A 11 23.09 -21.09 -10.08
N TYR A 12 22.58 -20.52 -11.18
CA TYR A 12 22.41 -19.07 -11.30
C TYR A 12 21.31 -18.53 -10.37
N ARG A 13 20.34 -19.38 -10.01
CA ARG A 13 19.20 -19.01 -9.14
C ARG A 13 19.62 -18.38 -7.82
N SER A 14 20.76 -18.79 -7.28
CA SER A 14 21.24 -18.31 -5.99
C SER A 14 21.98 -16.98 -6.09
N MET A 15 22.53 -16.61 -7.26
CA MET A 15 23.45 -15.46 -7.36
C MET A 15 22.80 -14.13 -6.98
N LEU A 16 21.57 -13.88 -7.44
CA LEU A 16 20.85 -12.65 -7.10
C LEU A 16 20.46 -12.63 -5.61
N GLY A 17 20.01 -13.78 -5.08
CA GLY A 17 19.69 -13.93 -3.66
C GLY A 17 20.91 -13.74 -2.76
N GLU A 18 22.03 -14.36 -3.09
CA GLU A 18 23.32 -14.23 -2.38
C GLU A 18 23.87 -12.80 -2.48
N HIS A 19 23.76 -12.17 -3.65
CA HIS A 19 24.15 -10.77 -3.83
C HIS A 19 23.35 -9.85 -2.92
N PHE A 20 22.02 -9.98 -2.89
CA PHE A 20 21.18 -9.19 -2.01
C PHE A 20 21.44 -9.50 -0.53
N ALA A 21 21.64 -10.77 -0.16
CA ALA A 21 21.97 -11.14 1.21
C ALA A 21 23.29 -10.50 1.68
N ARG A 22 24.33 -10.55 0.83
CA ARG A 22 25.61 -9.88 1.10
C ARG A 22 25.44 -8.37 1.21
N LEU A 23 24.72 -7.74 0.27
CA LEU A 23 24.49 -6.30 0.29
C LEU A 23 23.73 -5.87 1.56
N CYS A 24 22.69 -6.62 1.95
CA CYS A 24 21.97 -6.37 3.20
C CYS A 24 22.88 -6.48 4.42
N TYR A 25 23.77 -7.47 4.45
CA TYR A 25 24.73 -7.65 5.53
C TYR A 25 25.74 -6.50 5.61
N GLU A 26 26.33 -6.11 4.47
CA GLU A 26 27.25 -4.96 4.38
C GLU A 26 26.58 -3.66 4.85
N LEU A 27 25.35 -3.40 4.38
CA LEU A 27 24.57 -2.21 4.79
C LEU A 27 24.23 -2.20 6.29
N GLU A 28 23.98 -3.36 6.89
CA GLU A 28 23.69 -3.44 8.33
C GLU A 28 24.96 -3.26 9.17
N LEU A 29 26.13 -3.74 8.70
CA LEU A 29 27.41 -3.48 9.36
C LEU A 29 27.76 -1.99 9.38
N ASP A 30 27.47 -1.28 8.29
CA ASP A 30 27.74 0.16 8.16
C ASP A 30 26.65 1.04 8.83
N ARG A 31 25.64 0.42 9.45
CA ARG A 31 24.51 1.14 10.03
C ARG A 31 24.89 1.86 11.33
N VAL A 32 25.17 3.15 11.23
CA VAL A 32 25.34 4.03 12.39
C VAL A 32 23.98 4.31 13.04
N ARG A 33 23.86 4.01 14.33
CA ARG A 33 22.67 4.33 15.15
C ARG A 33 22.83 5.73 15.74
N PRO A 34 21.89 6.67 15.45
CA PRO A 34 21.87 7.97 16.09
C PRO A 34 21.81 7.86 17.61
N ARG A 35 22.58 8.68 18.31
CA ARG A 35 22.64 8.76 19.78
C ARG A 35 21.90 9.97 20.34
N THR A 36 21.60 10.96 19.48
CA THR A 36 20.81 12.14 19.86
C THR A 36 19.61 12.34 18.94
N VAL A 37 18.68 13.21 19.36
CA VAL A 37 17.51 13.59 18.56
C VAL A 37 17.94 14.29 17.27
N GLU A 38 18.95 15.16 17.34
CA GLU A 38 19.45 15.92 16.19
C GLU A 38 20.09 14.99 15.15
N GLU A 39 20.88 14.00 15.60
CA GLU A 39 21.44 12.97 14.72
C GLU A 39 20.32 12.15 14.06
N TRP A 40 19.29 11.79 14.83
CA TRP A 40 18.15 11.04 14.30
C TRP A 40 17.40 11.85 13.25
N LEU A 41 17.12 13.13 13.51
CA LEU A 41 16.41 13.99 12.55
C LEU A 41 17.19 14.15 11.24
N ARG A 42 18.52 14.30 11.30
CA ARG A 42 19.37 14.30 10.10
C ARG A 42 19.29 12.97 9.35
N ARG A 43 19.46 11.86 10.06
CA ARG A 43 19.40 10.52 9.45
C ARG A 43 18.02 10.19 8.87
N LYS A 44 16.95 10.60 9.53
CA LYS A 44 15.56 10.47 9.04
C LYS A 44 15.40 11.19 7.71
N ALA A 45 15.92 12.41 7.57
CA ALA A 45 15.85 13.18 6.32
C ALA A 45 16.61 12.47 5.18
N GLU A 46 17.77 11.89 5.46
CA GLU A 46 18.53 11.08 4.49
C GLU A 46 17.79 9.83 4.05
N ILE A 47 17.21 9.08 5.01
CA ILE A 47 16.44 7.85 4.72
C ILE A 47 15.23 8.19 3.85
N ILE A 48 14.47 9.23 4.20
CA ILE A 48 13.29 9.64 3.43
C ILE A 48 13.68 10.05 2.01
N ARG A 49 14.79 10.80 1.84
CA ARG A 49 15.28 11.19 0.51
C ARG A 49 15.69 9.96 -0.30
N GLY A 50 16.53 9.08 0.26
CA GLY A 50 16.97 7.87 -0.44
C GLY A 50 15.81 6.93 -0.79
N LEU A 51 14.79 6.82 0.07
CA LEU A 51 13.58 6.06 -0.22
C LEU A 51 12.81 6.66 -1.39
N ARG A 52 12.64 7.99 -1.44
CA ARG A 52 11.97 8.66 -2.57
C ARG A 52 12.73 8.44 -3.88
N ASP A 53 14.06 8.56 -3.84
CA ASP A 53 14.90 8.34 -5.01
C ASP A 53 14.80 6.89 -5.51
N ALA A 54 14.83 5.91 -4.59
CA ALA A 54 14.74 4.49 -4.92
C ALA A 54 13.36 4.05 -5.42
N MET A 55 12.28 4.66 -4.90
CA MET A 55 10.92 4.37 -5.35
C MET A 55 10.65 4.99 -6.73
N GLY A 56 11.43 5.99 -7.17
CA GLY A 56 11.18 6.66 -8.45
C GLY A 56 9.88 7.49 -8.43
N ARG A 57 9.44 7.93 -9.62
CA ARG A 57 8.31 8.86 -9.78
C ARG A 57 7.32 8.32 -10.82
N LEU A 58 6.04 8.26 -10.45
CA LEU A 58 4.96 7.85 -11.36
C LEU A 58 4.32 9.03 -12.08
N ALA A 59 4.08 10.14 -11.38
CA ALA A 59 3.60 11.38 -11.96
C ALA A 59 4.09 12.59 -11.16
N ASP A 60 3.88 13.79 -11.71
CA ASP A 60 4.31 15.02 -11.06
C ASP A 60 3.45 15.38 -9.84
N GLU A 61 2.15 15.13 -9.95
CA GLU A 61 1.13 15.44 -8.96
C GLU A 61 0.23 14.22 -8.72
N ARG A 62 -0.34 14.14 -7.51
CA ARG A 62 -1.43 13.21 -7.21
C ARG A 62 -2.74 13.96 -7.26
N SER A 63 -3.68 13.43 -8.03
CA SER A 63 -5.09 13.81 -8.01
C SER A 63 -5.90 12.53 -8.06
N VAL A 64 -6.75 12.32 -7.06
CA VAL A 64 -7.61 11.15 -7.01
C VAL A 64 -8.99 11.50 -7.52
N LYS A 65 -9.44 10.73 -8.50
CA LYS A 65 -10.85 10.72 -8.89
C LYS A 65 -11.50 9.47 -8.31
N ALA A 66 -12.29 9.66 -7.26
CA ALA A 66 -12.99 8.56 -6.61
C ALA A 66 -14.46 8.53 -7.03
N ARG A 67 -14.99 7.31 -7.18
CA ARG A 67 -16.43 7.06 -7.35
C ARG A 67 -16.91 6.01 -6.36
N VAL A 68 -18.06 6.26 -5.74
CA VAL A 68 -18.80 5.24 -4.98
C VAL A 68 -19.65 4.48 -5.98
N VAL A 69 -19.40 3.18 -6.14
CA VAL A 69 -20.10 2.35 -7.14
C VAL A 69 -21.28 1.59 -6.55
N SER A 70 -21.27 1.32 -5.24
CA SER A 70 -22.42 0.75 -4.55
C SER A 70 -22.33 0.99 -3.04
N VAL A 71 -23.48 1.05 -2.37
CA VAL A 71 -23.58 1.23 -0.93
C VAL A 71 -24.41 0.09 -0.34
N LYS A 72 -23.95 -0.51 0.75
CA LYS A 72 -24.63 -1.61 1.44
C LYS A 72 -24.65 -1.38 2.94
N GLU A 73 -25.84 -1.22 3.50
CA GLU A 73 -26.03 -1.18 4.95
C GLU A 73 -25.94 -2.60 5.56
N ARG A 74 -25.27 -2.71 6.70
CA ARG A 74 -25.00 -3.96 7.41
C ARG A 74 -25.03 -3.72 8.92
N GLY A 75 -26.24 -3.79 9.49
CA GLY A 75 -26.44 -3.52 10.91
C GLY A 75 -26.08 -2.07 11.23
N GLU A 76 -25.08 -1.86 12.10
CA GLU A 76 -24.64 -0.55 12.59
C GLU A 76 -23.68 0.19 11.64
N ILE A 77 -23.24 -0.48 10.58
CA ILE A 77 -22.27 0.08 9.63
C ILE A 77 -22.79 0.07 8.20
N THR A 78 -22.22 0.94 7.39
CA THR A 78 -22.39 0.99 5.94
C THR A 78 -21.07 0.65 5.26
N VAL A 79 -21.13 -0.17 4.21
CA VAL A 79 -19.99 -0.49 3.35
C VAL A 79 -20.20 0.14 1.99
N GLU A 80 -19.33 1.07 1.62
CA GLU A 80 -19.27 1.68 0.29
C GLU A 80 -18.20 0.95 -0.53
N ASN A 81 -18.58 0.45 -1.71
CA ASN A 81 -17.60 0.01 -2.70
C ASN A 81 -17.14 1.25 -3.45
N VAL A 82 -15.83 1.47 -3.49
CA VAL A 82 -15.22 2.64 -4.11
C VAL A 82 -14.24 2.21 -5.19
N VAL A 83 -14.12 3.05 -6.21
CA VAL A 83 -13.07 2.93 -7.23
C VAL A 83 -12.35 4.26 -7.32
N LEU A 84 -11.04 4.23 -7.16
CA LEU A 84 -10.14 5.38 -7.23
C LEU A 84 -9.35 5.30 -8.53
N GLU A 85 -9.37 6.34 -9.35
CA GLU A 85 -8.40 6.50 -10.43
C GLU A 85 -7.15 7.17 -9.84
N THR A 86 -6.04 6.41 -9.73
CA THR A 86 -4.80 6.88 -9.09
C THR A 86 -3.77 7.38 -10.11
N LEU A 87 -3.85 6.92 -11.36
CA LEU A 87 -3.20 7.48 -12.55
C LEU A 87 -4.22 7.46 -13.70
N PRO A 88 -4.04 8.24 -14.78
CA PRO A 88 -4.96 8.22 -15.93
C PRO A 88 -5.20 6.80 -16.46
N GLY A 89 -6.45 6.33 -16.36
CA GLY A 89 -6.86 4.97 -16.75
C GLY A 89 -6.43 3.85 -15.81
N PHE A 90 -5.80 4.16 -14.67
CA PHE A 90 -5.33 3.18 -13.69
C PHE A 90 -6.19 3.23 -12.42
N TYR A 91 -6.91 2.14 -12.16
CA TYR A 91 -7.94 2.09 -11.13
C TYR A 91 -7.58 1.16 -9.98
N VAL A 92 -7.96 1.60 -8.79
CA VAL A 92 -7.86 0.86 -7.53
C VAL A 92 -9.25 0.72 -6.94
N SER A 93 -9.67 -0.53 -6.73
CA SER A 93 -10.91 -0.89 -6.06
C SER A 93 -10.72 -0.93 -4.54
N GLY A 94 -11.77 -0.58 -3.80
CA GLY A 94 -11.75 -0.68 -2.34
C GLY A 94 -13.13 -0.75 -1.69
N ASN A 95 -13.12 -0.98 -0.39
CA ASN A 95 -14.28 -0.88 0.48
C ASN A 95 -14.02 0.17 1.56
N LEU A 96 -14.90 1.15 1.67
CA LEU A 96 -14.95 2.09 2.78
C LEU A 96 -16.04 1.63 3.76
N TYR A 97 -15.63 1.27 4.97
CA TYR A 97 -16.49 0.89 6.08
C TYR A 97 -16.67 2.10 6.97
N ARG A 98 -17.92 2.48 7.24
CA ARG A 98 -18.23 3.63 8.09
C ARG A 98 -19.40 3.32 9.03
N PRO A 99 -19.46 3.97 10.21
CA PRO A 99 -20.68 3.99 11.00
C PRO A 99 -21.87 4.53 10.18
N ASN A 100 -23.08 4.06 10.47
CA ASN A 100 -24.29 4.62 9.83
C ASN A 100 -24.53 6.08 10.22
N ARG A 101 -24.19 6.44 11.46
CA ARG A 101 -24.34 7.77 12.01
C ARG A 101 -22.97 8.40 12.23
N VAL A 102 -22.76 9.56 11.62
CA VAL A 102 -21.54 10.36 11.76
C VAL A 102 -21.98 11.77 12.15
N ASP A 103 -21.91 12.09 13.44
CA ASP A 103 -22.29 13.42 13.95
C ASP A 103 -21.14 14.43 13.85
N GLU A 104 -19.89 13.95 13.88
CA GLU A 104 -18.66 14.74 13.77
C GLU A 104 -17.59 13.99 12.95
N PRO A 105 -16.59 14.69 12.38
CA PRO A 105 -15.48 14.04 11.66
C PRO A 105 -14.78 12.98 12.52
N LEU A 106 -14.62 11.79 11.95
CA LEU A 106 -14.12 10.60 12.63
C LEU A 106 -12.64 10.37 12.32
N PRO A 107 -11.88 9.75 13.24
CA PRO A 107 -10.57 9.21 12.90
C PRO A 107 -10.70 8.17 11.77
N ALA A 108 -9.70 8.09 10.90
CA ALA A 108 -9.68 7.15 9.79
C ALA A 108 -8.51 6.16 9.87
N VAL A 109 -8.70 5.00 9.24
CA VAL A 109 -7.68 3.96 9.09
C VAL A 109 -7.64 3.51 7.64
N LEU A 110 -6.49 3.67 6.99
CA LEU A 110 -6.17 2.93 5.77
C LEU A 110 -5.68 1.54 6.16
N ARG A 111 -6.48 0.53 5.87
CA ARG A 111 -6.25 -0.87 6.22
C ARG A 111 -5.70 -1.60 4.99
N VAL A 112 -4.39 -1.78 4.93
CA VAL A 112 -3.69 -2.50 3.86
C VAL A 112 -3.65 -4.00 4.15
N HIS A 113 -3.66 -4.83 3.11
CA HIS A 113 -3.69 -6.29 3.26
C HIS A 113 -2.39 -6.95 2.81
N GLY A 114 -2.01 -8.02 3.51
CA GLY A 114 -0.87 -8.85 3.12
C GLY A 114 -1.16 -9.75 1.91
N HIS A 115 -0.30 -10.74 1.71
CA HIS A 115 -0.37 -11.71 0.61
C HIS A 115 -1.41 -12.82 0.84
N TRP A 116 -2.56 -12.48 1.40
CA TRP A 116 -3.64 -13.42 1.64
C TRP A 116 -4.35 -13.76 0.32
N PRO A 117 -4.75 -15.03 0.08
CA PRO A 117 -5.34 -15.44 -1.20
C PRO A 117 -6.52 -14.59 -1.66
N TYR A 118 -7.34 -14.11 -0.71
CA TYR A 118 -8.53 -13.30 -0.98
C TYR A 118 -8.30 -11.79 -0.77
N GLY A 119 -7.06 -11.35 -0.51
CA GLY A 119 -6.73 -9.94 -0.32
C GLY A 119 -7.62 -9.26 0.71
N ARG A 120 -8.21 -8.10 0.36
CA ARG A 120 -9.15 -7.37 1.24
C ARG A 120 -10.42 -8.14 1.59
N PHE A 121 -10.76 -9.17 0.82
CA PHE A 121 -11.94 -10.00 1.08
C PHE A 121 -11.69 -11.11 2.12
N GLN A 122 -10.46 -11.29 2.60
CA GLN A 122 -10.19 -12.23 3.67
C GLN A 122 -11.05 -11.92 4.91
N ASP A 123 -11.61 -12.94 5.55
CA ASP A 123 -12.49 -12.78 6.71
C ASP A 123 -11.86 -11.92 7.82
N ALA A 124 -10.58 -12.16 8.12
CA ALA A 124 -9.85 -11.37 9.12
C ALA A 124 -9.71 -9.88 8.72
N ILE A 125 -9.58 -9.59 7.43
CA ILE A 125 -9.50 -8.21 6.93
C ILE A 125 -10.86 -7.54 7.13
N GLN A 126 -11.93 -8.16 6.62
CA GLN A 126 -13.28 -7.63 6.75
C GLN A 126 -13.67 -7.46 8.22
N ALA A 127 -13.40 -8.46 9.07
CA ALA A 127 -13.67 -8.40 10.50
C ALA A 127 -12.92 -7.23 11.19
N SER A 128 -11.65 -6.98 10.82
CA SER A 128 -10.90 -5.84 11.34
C SER A 128 -11.52 -4.50 10.93
N CYS A 129 -11.92 -4.36 9.65
CA CYS A 129 -12.56 -3.14 9.15
C CYS A 129 -13.93 -2.90 9.79
N ILE A 130 -14.75 -3.94 9.89
CA ILE A 130 -16.07 -3.89 10.55
C ILE A 130 -15.91 -3.54 12.03
N GLY A 131 -14.96 -4.18 12.72
CA GLY A 131 -14.71 -3.96 14.15
C GLY A 131 -14.26 -2.54 14.46
N LEU A 132 -13.41 -1.96 13.61
CA LEU A 132 -13.00 -0.55 13.70
C LEU A 132 -14.16 0.39 13.34
N ALA A 133 -14.91 0.12 12.28
CA ALA A 133 -16.07 0.94 11.91
C ALA A 133 -17.12 1.00 13.03
N LYS A 134 -17.42 -0.13 13.68
CA LYS A 134 -18.30 -0.17 14.86
C LYS A 134 -17.80 0.63 16.07
N ARG A 135 -16.51 0.96 16.11
CA ARG A 135 -15.88 1.77 17.16
C ARG A 135 -15.72 3.24 16.78
N GLY A 136 -16.34 3.68 15.69
CA GLY A 136 -16.33 5.07 15.26
C GLY A 136 -15.14 5.47 14.39
N TYR A 137 -14.57 4.52 13.62
CA TYR A 137 -13.53 4.82 12.63
C TYR A 137 -14.07 4.78 11.20
N MET A 138 -13.57 5.66 10.34
CA MET A 138 -13.70 5.51 8.89
C MET A 138 -12.60 4.54 8.41
N VAL A 139 -12.94 3.42 7.81
CA VAL A 139 -11.92 2.41 7.46
C VAL A 139 -11.94 2.11 5.98
N LEU A 140 -10.87 2.43 5.27
CA LEU A 140 -10.71 2.13 3.86
C LEU A 140 -9.79 0.92 3.69
N SER A 141 -10.20 -0.07 2.91
CA SER A 141 -9.31 -1.14 2.45
C SER A 141 -9.34 -1.22 0.94
N ILE A 142 -8.17 -1.17 0.30
CA ILE A 142 -8.00 -1.20 -1.15
C ILE A 142 -7.33 -2.49 -1.63
N ASP A 143 -7.56 -2.86 -2.88
CA ASP A 143 -6.86 -3.96 -3.54
C ASP A 143 -5.44 -3.54 -3.90
N LYS A 144 -4.45 -4.32 -3.44
CA LYS A 144 -3.08 -4.22 -3.95
C LYS A 144 -2.99 -4.74 -5.38
N VAL A 145 -1.94 -4.34 -6.11
CA VAL A 145 -1.70 -4.77 -7.49
C VAL A 145 -1.71 -6.30 -7.56
N GLY A 146 -2.48 -6.87 -8.48
CA GLY A 146 -2.56 -8.32 -8.67
C GLY A 146 -3.42 -9.09 -7.65
N TYR A 147 -4.22 -8.40 -6.82
CA TYR A 147 -5.17 -9.02 -5.89
C TYR A 147 -6.61 -8.53 -6.12
N GLY A 148 -7.58 -9.28 -5.61
CA GLY A 148 -9.00 -8.91 -5.68
C GLY A 148 -9.44 -8.64 -7.12
N GLU A 149 -10.04 -7.46 -7.34
CA GLU A 149 -10.51 -7.05 -8.67
C GLU A 149 -9.36 -6.66 -9.62
N ARG A 150 -8.13 -6.56 -9.10
CA ARG A 150 -6.91 -6.26 -9.85
C ARG A 150 -6.08 -7.52 -10.15
N ARG A 151 -6.62 -8.73 -9.92
CA ARG A 151 -5.88 -9.99 -10.08
C ARG A 151 -5.22 -10.16 -11.46
N PHE A 152 -5.87 -9.68 -12.51
CA PHE A 152 -5.36 -9.73 -13.89
C PHE A 152 -4.05 -8.93 -14.09
N GLN A 153 -3.71 -8.01 -13.19
CA GLN A 153 -2.47 -7.21 -13.27
C GLN A 153 -1.22 -8.02 -12.89
N GLY A 154 -1.37 -9.16 -12.20
CA GLY A 154 -0.26 -10.05 -11.83
C GLY A 154 0.65 -9.48 -10.73
N HIS A 155 0.56 -10.00 -9.50
CA HIS A 155 1.40 -9.51 -8.40
C HIS A 155 2.84 -10.05 -8.49
N TRP A 156 2.98 -11.34 -8.73
CA TRP A 156 4.28 -12.02 -8.83
C TRP A 156 5.01 -11.72 -10.11
N ASP A 157 4.27 -11.25 -11.10
CA ASP A 157 4.77 -11.01 -12.42
C ASP A 157 5.28 -9.56 -12.57
N ALA A 158 4.98 -8.66 -11.61
CA ALA A 158 5.36 -7.25 -11.62
C ALA A 158 6.88 -6.95 -11.66
N TRP A 159 7.76 -7.96 -11.65
CA TRP A 159 9.20 -7.81 -11.85
C TRP A 159 9.55 -7.14 -13.19
N TRP A 160 8.68 -7.19 -14.20
CA TRP A 160 8.90 -6.46 -15.46
C TRP A 160 8.94 -4.93 -15.28
N LEU A 161 8.36 -4.39 -14.20
CA LEU A 161 8.34 -2.95 -13.94
C LEU A 161 9.76 -2.37 -13.85
N TYR A 162 10.74 -3.17 -13.42
CA TYR A 162 12.15 -2.76 -13.38
C TYR A 162 12.68 -2.36 -14.76
N SER A 163 12.14 -2.94 -15.85
CA SER A 163 12.55 -2.63 -17.22
C SER A 163 12.18 -1.22 -17.66
N VAL A 164 11.21 -0.59 -16.97
CA VAL A 164 10.79 0.80 -17.19
C VAL A 164 11.18 1.71 -16.03
N GLY A 165 12.13 1.28 -15.19
CA GLY A 165 12.62 2.07 -14.06
C GLY A 165 11.64 2.20 -12.89
N LEU A 166 10.60 1.36 -12.85
CA LEU A 166 9.62 1.30 -11.77
C LEU A 166 9.81 0.03 -10.94
N CYS A 167 9.20 -0.01 -9.76
CA CYS A 167 9.00 -1.25 -9.05
C CYS A 167 7.55 -1.36 -8.57
N LEU A 168 7.13 -2.57 -8.20
CA LEU A 168 5.79 -2.82 -7.70
C LEU A 168 5.47 -1.96 -6.47
N GLN A 169 6.47 -1.79 -5.61
CA GLN A 169 6.40 -1.00 -4.39
C GLN A 169 6.12 0.47 -4.69
N THR A 170 6.61 1.01 -5.82
CA THR A 170 6.29 2.37 -6.27
C THR A 170 4.80 2.51 -6.54
N VAL A 171 4.22 1.56 -7.27
CA VAL A 171 2.80 1.57 -7.65
C VAL A 171 1.92 1.41 -6.41
N GLU A 172 2.25 0.46 -5.54
CA GLU A 172 1.48 0.24 -4.31
C GLU A 172 1.62 1.40 -3.32
N LEU A 173 2.79 2.03 -3.21
CA LEU A 173 2.96 3.24 -2.40
C LEU A 173 2.08 4.36 -2.95
N TRP A 174 2.07 4.57 -4.27
CA TRP A 174 1.24 5.60 -4.91
C TRP A 174 -0.25 5.35 -4.68
N ASP A 175 -0.72 4.12 -4.87
CA ASP A 175 -2.10 3.74 -4.61
C ASP A 175 -2.50 3.97 -3.14
N ASN A 176 -1.62 3.64 -2.19
CA ASN A 176 -1.86 3.90 -0.77
C ASN A 176 -1.89 5.40 -0.44
N MET A 177 -0.97 6.19 -1.02
CA MET A 177 -0.97 7.64 -0.83
C MET A 177 -2.23 8.27 -1.43
N SER A 178 -2.65 7.83 -2.62
CA SER A 178 -3.93 8.22 -3.23
C SER A 178 -5.12 7.82 -2.36
N ALA A 179 -5.11 6.64 -1.74
CA ALA A 179 -6.15 6.24 -0.81
C ALA A 179 -6.20 7.11 0.47
N LEU A 180 -5.05 7.59 0.94
CA LEU A 180 -4.98 8.57 2.02
C LEU A 180 -5.53 9.92 1.58
N ASP A 181 -5.14 10.42 0.40
CA ASP A 181 -5.66 11.67 -0.17
C ASP A 181 -7.21 11.59 -0.26
N TYR A 182 -7.76 10.45 -0.73
CA TYR A 182 -9.21 10.22 -0.76
C TYR A 182 -9.85 10.28 0.63
N LEU A 183 -9.24 9.64 1.64
CA LEU A 183 -9.75 9.70 3.01
C LEU A 183 -9.77 11.15 3.52
N GLN A 184 -8.72 11.93 3.24
CA GLN A 184 -8.64 13.35 3.64
C GLN A 184 -9.70 14.23 2.95
N GLU A 185 -10.14 13.86 1.73
CA GLU A 185 -11.21 14.55 1.01
C GLU A 185 -12.62 14.23 1.55
N ARG A 186 -12.79 13.17 2.34
CA ARG A 186 -14.10 12.82 2.92
C ARG A 186 -14.43 13.77 4.07
N ARG A 187 -15.55 14.48 3.96
CA ARG A 187 -16.09 15.35 5.03
C ARG A 187 -16.31 14.63 6.37
N GLU A 188 -16.53 13.31 6.32
CA GLU A 188 -16.73 12.47 7.50
C GLU A 188 -15.43 12.09 8.21
N VAL A 189 -14.27 12.42 7.63
CA VAL A 189 -12.94 12.08 8.15
C VAL A 189 -12.30 13.32 8.75
N ASP A 190 -11.68 13.15 9.92
CA ASP A 190 -10.76 14.11 10.48
C ASP A 190 -9.36 13.90 9.87
N PRO A 191 -8.84 14.85 9.07
CA PRO A 191 -7.58 14.68 8.34
C PRO A 191 -6.35 14.63 9.26
N GLU A 192 -6.46 15.08 10.52
CA GLU A 192 -5.36 15.06 11.50
C GLU A 192 -5.32 13.74 12.28
N ARG A 193 -6.31 12.87 12.11
CA ARG A 193 -6.44 11.59 12.83
C ARG A 193 -6.53 10.40 11.87
N ILE A 194 -5.49 10.19 11.07
CA ILE A 194 -5.40 9.07 10.12
C ILE A 194 -4.29 8.09 10.51
N GLY A 195 -4.65 6.82 10.67
CA GLY A 195 -3.72 5.70 10.85
C GLY A 195 -3.59 4.83 9.60
N VAL A 196 -2.51 4.06 9.52
CA VAL A 196 -2.30 3.03 8.49
C VAL A 196 -1.91 1.73 9.19
N THR A 197 -2.53 0.60 8.79
CA THR A 197 -2.29 -0.72 9.38
C THR A 197 -2.31 -1.84 8.37
#